data_AF-A0A5C1HAN5-F1
#
_entry.id   AF-A0A5C1HAN5-F1
#
_cell.length_a   1.000
_cell.length_b   1.000
_cell.length_c   1.000
_cell.angle_alpha   90.00
_cell.angle_beta   90.00
_cell.angle_gamma   90.00
#
_symmetry.space_group_name_H-M   'P 1'
#
loop_
_entity.id
_entity.type
_entity.pdbx_description
1 polymer ?
#
loop_
_entity_poly.entity_id
_entity_poly.type
_entity_poly.pdbx_seq_one_letter_code
_entity_poly.pdbx_strand_id
1 'polypeptide(L)' 'MIGIYKNHIKSDYKIIKLKKQIFKIKKLGIYNSKKNIFYIIYYNISKYIKLGNKINKNLLHLILKDLKI' A
#
# COMPACT_ATOMS: atom_id res chain seq x y z
N MET A 1 8.33 1.15 -6.66
CA MET A 1 8.19 0.85 -5.21
C MET A 1 6.73 0.91 -4.80
N ILE A 2 6.26 -0.08 -4.04
CA ILE A 2 4.93 -0.11 -3.43
C ILE A 2 5.02 0.48 -2.03
N GLY A 3 4.17 1.46 -1.72
CA GLY A 3 4.25 2.14 -0.42
C GLY A 3 2.95 2.79 0.02
N ILE A 4 2.98 3.30 1.24
CA ILE A 4 1.89 4.04 1.88
C ILE A 4 2.15 5.53 1.65
N TYR A 5 1.16 6.24 1.11
CA TYR A 5 1.26 7.66 0.77
C TYR A 5 0.10 8.43 1.39
N LYS A 6 0.35 9.67 1.82
CA LYS A 6 -0.71 10.56 2.33
C LYS A 6 -1.74 10.81 1.22
N ASN A 7 -3.01 10.71 1.55
CA ASN A 7 -4.07 11.18 0.67
C ASN A 7 -4.32 12.66 0.95
N HIS A 8 -4.15 13.52 -0.05
CA HIS A 8 -4.33 14.97 0.12
C HIS A 8 -5.82 15.38 0.16
N ILE A 9 -6.73 14.54 -0.34
CA ILE A 9 -8.18 14.82 -0.35
C ILE A 9 -8.85 14.42 0.97
N LYS A 10 -8.41 13.31 1.59
CA LYS A 10 -8.93 12.84 2.89
C LYS A 10 -7.76 12.60 3.83
N SER A 11 -7.48 13.58 4.68
CA SER A 11 -6.34 13.62 5.62
C SER A 11 -6.19 12.35 6.47
N ASP A 12 -7.30 11.75 6.89
CA ASP A 12 -7.29 10.57 7.75
C ASP A 12 -6.88 9.27 7.03
N TYR A 13 -6.87 9.26 5.70
CA TYR A 13 -6.56 8.07 4.92
C TYR A 13 -5.19 8.18 4.25
N LYS A 14 -4.46 7.08 4.28
CA LYS A 14 -3.28 6.85 3.45
C LYS A 14 -3.64 5.87 2.34
N ILE A 15 -3.10 6.09 1.16
CA ILE A 15 -3.31 5.24 -0.01
C ILE A 15 -2.09 4.35 -0.18
N ILE A 16 -2.33 3.04 -0.32
CA ILE A 16 -1.30 2.10 -0.73
C ILE A 16 -1.27 2.14 -2.25
N LYS A 17 -0.15 2.56 -2.85
CA LYS A 17 -0.02 2.67 -4.30
C LYS A 17 1.37 2.31 -4.76
N LEU A 18 1.47 1.97 -6.04
CA LEU A 18 2.74 1.86 -6.74
C LEU A 18 3.22 3.28 -7.11
N LYS A 19 4.42 3.67 -6.66
CA LYS A 19 5.13 4.87 -7.14
C LYS A 19 5.60 4.60 -8.58
N LYS A 20 4.83 5.03 -9.57
CA LYS A 20 5.29 5.16 -10.95
C LYS A 20 5.59 6.63 -11.25
N GLN A 21 6.65 6.87 -12.04
CA GLN A 21 7.09 8.21 -12.44
C GLN A 21 6.22 8.85 -13.52
N ILE A 22 5.41 8.07 -14.26
CA ILE A 22 4.98 8.54 -15.59
C ILE A 22 3.46 8.83 -15.67
N PHE A 23 2.48 7.91 -15.68
CA PHE A 23 1.07 8.39 -15.89
C PHE A 23 -0.11 7.67 -15.20
N LYS A 24 0.09 6.60 -14.41
CA LYS A 24 -1.05 5.95 -13.74
C LYS A 24 -0.70 5.42 -12.36
N ILE A 25 -1.15 6.14 -11.33
CA ILE A 25 -1.14 5.68 -9.95
C ILE A 25 -2.19 4.60 -9.82
N LYS A 26 -1.76 3.34 -9.72
CA LYS A 26 -2.66 2.23 -9.36
C LYS A 26 -2.80 2.18 -7.84
N LYS A 27 -4.03 2.36 -7.37
CA LYS A 27 -4.42 2.13 -5.98
C LYS A 27 -4.42 0.62 -5.71
N LEU A 28 -3.70 0.22 -4.68
CA LEU A 28 -3.54 -1.17 -4.25
C LEU A 28 -4.21 -1.44 -2.90
N GLY A 29 -4.62 -0.39 -2.20
CA GLY A 29 -5.24 -0.50 -0.89
C GLY A 29 -5.43 0.85 -0.21
N ILE A 30 -5.94 0.80 1.01
CA ILE A 30 -6.11 1.93 1.91
C ILE A 30 -5.61 1.56 3.30
N TYR A 31 -5.14 2.57 4.01
CA TYR A 31 -4.74 2.45 5.40
C TYR A 31 -5.22 3.68 6.16
N ASN A 32 -5.83 3.48 7.32
CA ASN A 32 -6.21 4.54 8.25
C ASN A 32 -5.80 4.11 9.66
N SER A 33 -4.81 4.79 10.23
CA SER A 33 -4.29 4.50 11.57
C SER A 33 -5.28 4.85 12.69
N LYS A 34 -6.09 5.90 12.52
CA LYS A 34 -7.05 6.33 13.55
C LYS A 34 -8.21 5.34 13.70
N LYS A 35 -8.65 4.76 12.58
CA LYS A 35 -9.77 3.82 12.53
C LYS A 35 -9.35 2.34 12.54
N ASN A 36 -8.05 2.06 12.67
CA ASN A 36 -7.48 0.71 12.52
C ASN A 36 -7.94 -0.02 11.24
N ILE A 37 -8.11 0.73 10.14
CA ILE A 37 -8.50 0.15 8.85
C ILE A 37 -7.24 -0.14 8.05
N PHE A 38 -7.06 -1.40 7.66
CA PHE A 38 -6.07 -1.82 6.68
C PHE A 38 -6.75 -2.70 5.64
N TYR A 39 -6.66 -2.30 4.37
CA TYR A 39 -7.21 -3.07 3.27
C TYR A 39 -6.22 -3.06 2.11
N ILE A 40 -5.90 -4.23 1.59
CA ILE A 40 -4.95 -4.40 0.50
C ILE A 40 -5.39 -5.47 -0.48
N ILE A 41 -5.11 -5.26 -1.76
CA ILE A 41 -5.40 -6.24 -2.81
C ILE A 41 -4.15 -7.11 -3.01
N TYR A 42 -4.07 -8.22 -2.26
CA TYR A 42 -2.91 -9.11 -2.22
C TYR A 42 -2.49 -9.64 -3.60
N TYR A 43 -3.45 -9.97 -4.46
CA TYR A 43 -3.16 -10.41 -5.83
C TYR A 43 -2.31 -9.38 -6.60
N ASN A 44 -2.67 -8.10 -6.52
CA ASN A 44 -1.92 -7.05 -7.19
C ASN A 44 -0.56 -6.82 -6.55
N ILE A 45 -0.46 -6.88 -5.21
CA ILE A 45 0.81 -6.80 -4.48
C ILE A 45 1.77 -7.88 -4.97
N SER A 46 1.33 -9.15 -4.94
CA SER A 46 2.11 -10.30 -5.40
C SER A 46 2.57 -10.14 -6.85
N LYS A 47 1.66 -9.75 -7.74
CA LYS A 47 2.00 -9.45 -9.14
C LYS A 47 3.11 -8.40 -9.26
N TYR A 48 3.05 -7.31 -8.50
CA TYR A 48 4.06 -6.26 -8.58
C TYR A 48 5.40 -6.65 -7.98
N ILE A 49 5.41 -7.46 -6.91
CA ILE A 49 6.64 -8.04 -6.34
C ILE A 49 7.32 -8.94 -7.37
N LYS A 50 6.56 -9.83 -8.03
CA LYS A 50 7.08 -10.72 -9.09
C LYS A 50 7.68 -9.94 -10.27
N LEU A 51 7.16 -8.75 -10.54
CA LEU A 51 7.70 -7.81 -11.55
C LEU A 51 8.91 -6.99 -11.03
N GLY A 52 9.52 -7.36 -9.89
CA GLY A 52 10.70 -6.71 -9.34
C GLY A 52 10.44 -5.42 -8.55
N ASN A 53 9.18 -5.08 -8.25
CA ASN A 53 8.90 -3.88 -7.45
C ASN A 53 9.20 -4.11 -5.96
N LYS A 54 10.07 -3.28 -5.40
CA LYS A 54 10.33 -3.23 -3.94
C LYS A 54 9.10 -2.76 -3.16
N ILE A 55 8.91 -3.31 -1.95
CA ILE A 55 7.90 -2.87 -0.96
C ILE A 55 8.57 -2.00 0.11
N ASN A 56 7.91 -0.92 0.51
CA ASN A 56 8.33 -0.10 1.65
C ASN A 56 8.22 -0.89 2.97
N LYS A 57 9.24 -0.81 3.84
CA LYS A 57 9.28 -1.44 5.17
C LYS A 57 8.02 -1.23 6.01
N ASN A 58 7.44 -0.02 6.00
CA ASN A 58 6.22 0.27 6.75
C ASN A 58 5.01 -0.52 6.22
N LEU A 59 4.94 -0.71 4.91
CA LEU A 59 3.88 -1.50 4.29
C LEU A 59 4.08 -2.99 4.57
N LEU A 60 5.33 -3.48 4.54
CA LEU A 60 5.64 -4.86 4.88
C LEU A 60 5.23 -5.17 6.33
N HIS A 61 5.54 -4.29 7.27
CA HIS A 61 5.14 -4.45 8.67
C HIS A 61 3.62 -4.52 8.84
N LEU A 62 2.84 -3.69 8.13
CA LEU A 62 1.38 -3.76 8.17
C LEU A 62 0.85 -5.07 7.58
N ILE A 63 1.44 -5.56 6.48
CA ILE A 63 1.05 -6.83 5.86
C ILE A 63 1.31 -8.00 6.82
N LEU A 64 2.48 -8.04 7.47
CA LEU A 64 2.83 -9.08 8.43
C LEU A 64 1.88 -9.06 9.64
N LYS A 65 1.60 -7.87 10.18
CA LYS A 65 0.63 -7.69 11.27
C LYS A 65 -0.76 -8.20 10.89
N ASP A 66 -1.22 -7.95 9.67
CA ASP A 66 -2.53 -8.42 9.18
C ASP A 66 -2.57 -9.94 9.02
N LEU A 67 -1.47 -10.53 8.55
CA LEU A 67 -1.30 -11.99 8.43
C LEU A 67 -1.07 -12.70 9.77
N LYS A 68 -0.93 -11.95 10.88
CA LYS A 68 -0.57 -12.47 12.21
C LYS A 68 0.76 -13.25 12.22
N ILE A 69 1.73 -12.82 11.42
CA ILE A 69 3.10 -13.36 11.33
C ILE A 69 4.07 -12.40 12.01
#